data_AF-A0A2K8ZTF9-F1
#
_entry.id   AF-A0A2K8ZTF9-F1
#
_cell.length_a   1.000
_cell.length_b   1.000
_cell.length_c   1.000
_cell.angle_alpha   90.00
_cell.angle_beta   90.00
_cell.angle_gamma   90.00
#
_symmetry.space_group_name_H-M   'P 1'
#
loop_
_entity.id
_entity.type
_entity.pdbx_description
1 polymer ?
#
loop_
_entity_poly.entity_id
_entity_poly.type
_entity_poly.pdbx_seq_one_letter_code
_entity_poly.pdbx_strand_id
1 'polypeptide(L)'
;MMGKKDSTNKRDILLVTILLLVVGGLFLYFQVFQTSGEANYAHVYYGSSNEPMVTIDFVKNEIIQYSEQDVPSEYGSFPIIDEGKRTITLLGDYEINGVRQIVVIEYDFGLKTVQIIEEESPNNICSREGVSTGKPLICLPNRVRVEFETNDDSDFTV
;
A
#
# COMPACT_ATOMS: atom_id res chain seq x y z
N MET A 1 44.80 13.69 -43.39
CA MET A 1 43.85 13.95 -42.28
C MET A 1 44.10 12.88 -41.24
N MET A 2 44.81 13.23 -40.16
CA MET A 2 45.39 12.27 -39.22
C MET A 2 44.37 11.97 -38.12
N GLY A 3 43.83 10.75 -38.12
CA GLY A 3 42.89 10.28 -37.11
C GLY A 3 43.56 10.25 -35.74
N LYS A 4 43.03 11.05 -34.81
CA LYS A 4 43.46 11.06 -33.41
C LYS A 4 42.99 9.75 -32.79
N LYS A 5 43.90 8.79 -32.62
CA LYS A 5 43.63 7.53 -31.92
C LYS A 5 43.55 7.85 -30.44
N ASP A 6 42.34 8.06 -29.93
CA ASP A 6 42.11 8.23 -28.50
C ASP A 6 42.61 6.97 -27.78
N SER A 7 43.70 7.13 -27.03
CA SER A 7 44.19 6.11 -26.13
C SER A 7 43.27 6.07 -24.93
N THR A 8 42.09 5.47 -25.08
CA THR A 8 41.38 4.97 -23.91
C THR A 8 42.32 3.98 -23.26
N ASN A 9 42.90 4.39 -22.12
CA ASN A 9 43.82 3.55 -21.41
C ASN A 9 43.03 2.30 -21.04
N LYS A 10 43.60 1.10 -21.24
CA LYS A 10 42.95 -0.15 -20.82
C LYS A 10 42.50 -0.11 -19.35
N ARG A 11 43.17 0.75 -18.55
CA ARG A 11 42.82 1.12 -17.18
C ARG A 11 41.49 1.87 -17.05
N ASP A 12 41.17 2.79 -17.96
CA ASP A 12 39.91 3.54 -17.94
C ASP A 12 38.71 2.64 -18.27
N ILE A 13 38.86 1.74 -19.26
CA ILE A 13 37.83 0.73 -19.58
C ILE A 13 37.63 -0.25 -18.41
N LEU A 14 38.72 -0.67 -17.78
CA LEU A 14 38.69 -1.51 -16.57
C LEU A 14 37.93 -0.80 -15.44
N LEU A 15 38.24 0.48 -15.19
CA LEU A 15 37.58 1.27 -14.15
C LEU A 15 36.09 1.47 -14.44
N VAL A 16 35.71 1.76 -15.68
CA VAL A 16 34.29 1.91 -16.07
C VAL A 16 33.53 0.60 -15.91
N THR A 17 34.14 -0.54 -16.23
CA THR A 17 33.50 -1.86 -16.11
C THR A 17 33.30 -2.24 -14.65
N ILE A 18 34.29 -1.99 -13.79
CA ILE A 18 34.17 -2.20 -12.34
C ILE A 18 33.09 -1.29 -11.77
N LEU A 19 33.05 -0.02 -12.16
CA LEU A 19 32.03 0.92 -11.71
C LEU A 19 30.63 0.44 -12.09
N LEU A 20 30.43 -0.03 -13.32
CA LEU A 20 29.15 -0.58 -13.78
C LEU A 20 28.74 -1.82 -12.98
N LEU A 21 29.68 -2.70 -12.65
CA LEU A 21 29.42 -3.87 -11.81
C LEU A 21 29.05 -3.49 -10.38
N VAL A 22 29.72 -2.50 -9.79
CA VAL A 22 29.42 -2.04 -8.43
C VAL A 22 28.06 -1.37 -8.38
N VAL A 23 27.77 -0.44 -9.31
CA VAL A 23 26.48 0.27 -9.36
C VAL A 23 25.35 -0.66 -9.73
N GLY A 24 25.54 -1.52 -10.74
CA GLY A 24 24.54 -2.51 -11.15
C GLY A 24 24.30 -3.57 -10.07
N GLY A 25 25.36 -4.01 -9.38
CA GLY A 25 25.26 -4.92 -8.24
C GLY A 25 24.51 -4.30 -7.07
N LEU A 26 24.79 -3.04 -6.72
CA LEU A 26 24.03 -2.31 -5.71
C LEU A 26 22.57 -2.12 -6.12
N PHE A 27 22.31 -1.75 -7.38
CA PHE A 27 20.94 -1.61 -7.89
C PHE A 27 20.14 -2.91 -7.79
N LEU A 28 20.72 -4.03 -8.22
CA LEU A 28 20.09 -5.35 -8.09
C LEU A 28 19.93 -5.78 -6.62
N TYR A 29 20.92 -5.47 -5.76
CA TYR A 29 20.84 -5.74 -4.34
C TYR A 29 19.66 -5.00 -3.70
N PHE A 30 19.54 -3.69 -3.95
CA PHE A 30 18.39 -2.92 -3.46
C PHE A 30 17.08 -3.43 -4.05
N GLN A 31 17.01 -3.76 -5.34
CA GLN A 31 15.76 -4.23 -5.93
C GLN A 31 15.30 -5.60 -5.42
N VAL A 32 16.23 -6.51 -5.08
CA VAL A 32 15.89 -7.85 -4.58
C VAL A 32 15.66 -7.86 -3.07
N PHE A 33 16.48 -7.14 -2.30
CA PHE A 33 16.45 -7.18 -0.83
C PHE A 33 15.63 -6.06 -0.17
N GLN A 34 15.19 -5.05 -0.91
CA GLN A 34 14.27 -4.02 -0.43
C GLN A 34 12.81 -4.40 -0.71
N THR A 35 12.48 -5.68 -0.54
CA THR A 35 11.08 -6.07 -0.34
C THR A 35 10.69 -5.49 1.02
N SER A 36 9.76 -4.53 1.00
CA SER A 36 9.15 -3.94 2.19
C SER A 36 8.83 -5.06 3.17
N GLY A 37 9.32 -4.96 4.41
CA GLY A 37 9.05 -5.98 5.43
C GLY A 37 7.56 -6.27 5.50
N GLU A 38 7.19 -7.55 5.66
CA GLU A 38 5.80 -7.94 5.83
C GLU A 38 5.19 -7.15 6.99
N ALA A 39 4.12 -6.40 6.71
CA ALA A 39 3.42 -5.64 7.74
C ALA A 39 2.86 -6.58 8.82
N ASN A 40 2.92 -6.14 10.07
CA ASN A 40 2.26 -6.84 11.18
C ASN A 40 0.82 -6.40 11.34
N TYR A 41 0.54 -5.14 10.99
CA TYR A 41 -0.79 -4.56 11.06
C TYR A 41 -1.12 -3.82 9.77
N ALA A 42 -2.41 -3.84 9.40
CA ALA A 42 -2.97 -2.91 8.44
C ALA A 42 -4.13 -2.13 9.08
N HIS A 43 -3.98 -0.82 9.12
CA HIS A 43 -4.91 0.11 9.72
C HIS A 43 -5.77 0.74 8.64
N VAL A 44 -7.08 0.59 8.76
CA VAL A 44 -8.06 1.13 7.82
C VAL A 44 -8.66 2.40 8.41
N TYR A 45 -8.53 3.50 7.70
CA TYR A 45 -9.04 4.81 8.08
C TYR A 45 -10.09 5.31 7.10
N TYR A 46 -11.01 6.11 7.63
CA TYR A 46 -11.99 6.86 6.86
C TYR A 46 -11.94 8.34 7.23
N GLY A 47 -12.12 9.19 6.23
CA GLY A 47 -12.17 10.64 6.39
C GLY A 47 -10.81 11.24 6.73
N SER A 48 -10.79 12.10 7.74
CA SER A 48 -9.59 12.83 8.19
C SER A 48 -9.18 12.44 9.61
N SER A 49 -9.74 11.34 10.14
CA SER A 49 -9.35 10.82 11.45
C SER A 49 -7.94 10.24 11.42
N ASN A 50 -7.21 10.42 12.53
CA ASN A 50 -5.93 9.74 12.79
C ASN A 50 -6.13 8.44 13.58
N GLU A 51 -7.36 8.13 13.99
CA GLU A 51 -7.69 6.87 14.64
C GLU A 51 -8.24 5.89 13.59
N PRO A 52 -7.72 4.64 13.54
CA PRO A 52 -8.21 3.65 12.59
C PRO A 52 -9.61 3.19 12.95
N MET A 53 -10.45 2.99 11.94
CA MET A 53 -11.77 2.39 12.14
C MET A 53 -11.66 0.89 12.41
N VAL A 54 -10.78 0.24 11.65
CA VAL A 54 -10.53 -1.20 11.72
C VAL A 54 -9.03 -1.44 11.63
N THR A 55 -8.52 -2.41 12.36
CA THR A 55 -7.16 -2.92 12.22
C THR A 55 -7.19 -4.41 11.92
N ILE A 56 -6.44 -4.79 10.90
CA ILE A 56 -6.14 -6.18 10.56
C ILE A 56 -4.83 -6.52 11.27
N ASP A 57 -4.87 -7.43 12.25
CA ASP A 57 -3.69 -7.94 12.95
C ASP A 57 -3.25 -9.25 12.27
N PHE A 58 -2.19 -9.17 11.47
CA PHE A 58 -1.63 -10.31 10.75
C PHE A 58 -0.83 -11.26 11.64
N VAL A 59 -0.50 -10.85 12.87
CA VAL A 59 0.26 -11.67 13.81
C VAL A 59 -0.67 -12.63 14.55
N LYS A 60 -1.82 -12.13 14.99
CA LYS A 60 -2.84 -12.92 15.69
C LYS A 60 -3.93 -13.46 14.79
N ASN A 61 -3.99 -13.01 13.54
CA ASN A 61 -5.05 -13.33 12.59
C ASN A 61 -6.43 -12.88 13.09
N GLU A 62 -6.52 -11.65 13.59
CA GLU A 62 -7.75 -11.06 14.11
C GLU A 62 -8.06 -9.71 13.48
N ILE A 63 -9.34 -9.33 13.48
CA ILE A 63 -9.81 -8.01 13.09
C ILE A 63 -10.28 -7.27 14.34
N ILE A 64 -9.78 -6.04 14.53
CA ILE A 64 -10.13 -5.18 15.65
C ILE A 64 -10.89 -3.97 15.11
N GLN A 65 -12.16 -3.83 15.48
CA GLN A 65 -12.97 -2.66 15.14
C GLN A 65 -12.97 -1.67 16.33
N TYR A 66 -12.70 -0.40 16.05
CA TYR A 66 -12.66 0.65 17.07
C TYR A 66 -13.87 1.60 17.01
N SER A 67 -14.40 1.85 15.81
CA SER A 67 -15.47 2.83 15.60
C SER A 67 -16.40 2.43 14.46
N GLU A 68 -17.62 2.97 14.49
CA GLU A 68 -18.57 2.92 13.38
C GLU A 68 -18.62 4.28 12.65
N GLN A 69 -19.00 4.28 11.37
CA GLN A 69 -19.20 5.49 10.59
C GLN A 69 -20.54 6.13 10.98
N ASP A 70 -20.51 7.44 11.24
CA ASP A 70 -21.73 8.23 11.39
C ASP A 70 -22.33 8.50 10.00
N VAL A 71 -23.22 7.62 9.56
CA VAL A 71 -23.90 7.69 8.26
C VAL A 71 -25.41 7.72 8.44
N PRO A 72 -26.15 8.33 7.49
CA PRO A 72 -27.60 8.30 7.52
C PRO A 72 -28.13 6.86 7.59
N SER A 73 -29.19 6.63 8.37
CA SER A 73 -29.73 5.29 8.66
C SER A 73 -30.15 4.50 7.42
N GLU A 74 -30.34 5.16 6.28
CA GLU A 74 -30.65 4.53 4.99
C GLU A 74 -29.50 3.67 4.43
N TYR A 75 -28.25 3.98 4.82
CA TYR A 75 -27.07 3.23 4.41
C TYR A 75 -26.77 2.03 5.33
N GLY A 76 -27.31 2.03 6.55
CA GLY A 76 -27.02 1.02 7.56
C GLY A 76 -25.80 1.36 8.41
N SER A 77 -25.11 0.33 8.90
CA SER A 77 -23.93 0.47 9.77
C SER A 77 -22.66 0.07 9.02
N PHE A 78 -21.62 0.89 9.14
CA PHE A 78 -20.29 0.61 8.61
C PHE A 78 -19.24 0.84 9.72
N PRO A 79 -18.07 0.19 9.69
CA PRO A 79 -17.64 -0.82 8.71
C PRO A 79 -18.44 -2.13 8.79
N ILE A 80 -18.61 -2.81 7.67
CA ILE A 80 -19.17 -4.17 7.63
C ILE A 80 -17.99 -5.15 7.53
N ILE A 81 -17.83 -6.02 8.52
CA ILE A 81 -16.78 -7.04 8.55
C ILE A 81 -17.40 -8.40 8.23
N ASP A 82 -16.99 -8.99 7.11
CA ASP A 82 -17.37 -10.35 6.70
C ASP A 82 -16.14 -11.25 6.80
N GLU A 83 -16.00 -11.95 7.94
CA GLU A 83 -14.89 -12.87 8.19
C GLU A 83 -14.89 -14.08 7.23
N GLY A 84 -16.07 -14.47 6.72
CA GLY A 84 -16.21 -15.60 5.80
C GLY A 84 -15.63 -15.30 4.42
N LYS A 85 -15.77 -14.04 3.97
CA LYS A 85 -15.17 -13.54 2.73
C LYS A 85 -13.84 -12.83 2.94
N ARG A 86 -13.46 -12.58 4.19
CA ARG A 86 -12.28 -11.78 4.58
C ARG A 86 -12.31 -10.38 3.98
N THR A 87 -13.46 -9.72 4.11
CA THR A 87 -13.68 -8.38 3.57
C THR A 87 -14.12 -7.41 4.64
N ILE A 88 -13.63 -6.17 4.56
CA ILE A 88 -14.07 -5.01 5.31
C ILE A 88 -14.70 -4.04 4.30
N THR A 89 -15.96 -3.69 4.48
CA THR A 89 -16.63 -2.70 3.64
C THR A 89 -16.78 -1.39 4.40
N LEU A 90 -16.43 -0.29 3.74
CA LEU A 90 -16.67 1.09 4.19
C LEU A 90 -17.57 1.83 3.20
N LEU A 91 -18.31 2.81 3.71
CA LEU A 91 -18.99 3.78 2.86
C LEU A 91 -18.01 4.91 2.54
N GLY A 92 -17.71 5.08 1.26
CA GLY A 92 -16.86 6.15 0.74
C GLY A 92 -17.61 7.47 0.56
N ASP A 93 -16.83 8.55 0.42
CA ASP A 93 -17.35 9.90 0.16
C ASP A 93 -17.64 10.19 -1.31
N TYR A 94 -17.20 9.34 -2.24
CA TYR A 94 -17.48 9.56 -3.66
C TYR A 94 -18.94 9.24 -3.96
N GLU A 95 -19.59 10.13 -4.69
CA GLU A 95 -21.00 10.02 -5.03
C GLU A 95 -21.20 9.89 -6.54
N ILE A 96 -22.01 8.90 -6.94
CA ILE A 96 -22.53 8.77 -8.29
C ILE A 96 -24.02 9.08 -8.24
N ASN A 97 -24.44 10.12 -8.99
CA ASN A 97 -25.82 10.61 -9.00
C ASN A 97 -26.37 10.94 -7.58
N GLY A 98 -25.50 11.42 -6.67
CA GLY A 98 -25.86 11.75 -5.30
C GLY A 98 -25.97 10.56 -4.34
N VAL A 99 -25.52 9.37 -4.77
CA VAL A 99 -25.47 8.18 -3.91
C VAL A 99 -24.01 7.86 -3.61
N ARG A 100 -23.67 7.78 -2.32
CA ARG A 100 -22.35 7.37 -1.85
C ARG A 100 -22.05 5.92 -2.22
N GLN A 101 -20.80 5.68 -2.58
CA GLN A 101 -20.34 4.39 -3.05
C GLN A 101 -19.56 3.64 -1.97
N ILE A 102 -19.60 2.31 -2.04
CA ILE A 102 -18.86 1.47 -1.10
C ILE A 102 -17.41 1.28 -1.55
N VAL A 103 -16.56 0.96 -0.58
CA VAL A 103 -15.20 0.48 -0.80
C VAL A 103 -15.06 -0.85 -0.08
N VAL A 104 -14.75 -1.90 -0.83
CA VAL A 104 -14.55 -3.25 -0.28
C VAL A 104 -13.07 -3.57 -0.26
N ILE A 105 -12.57 -3.81 0.95
CA ILE A 105 -11.19 -4.11 1.26
C ILE A 105 -11.11 -5.60 1.57
N GLU A 106 -10.36 -6.36 0.78
CA GLU A 106 -10.04 -7.77 1.02
C GLU A 106 -8.70 -7.89 1.75
N TYR A 107 -8.62 -8.84 2.68
CA TYR A 107 -7.39 -9.15 3.38
C TYR A 107 -7.07 -10.65 3.37
N ASP A 108 -5.79 -10.98 3.38
CA ASP A 108 -5.32 -12.36 3.55
C ASP A 108 -4.29 -12.44 4.68
N PHE A 109 -4.59 -13.24 5.68
CA PHE A 109 -3.72 -13.47 6.83
C PHE A 109 -2.47 -14.30 6.51
N GLY A 110 -2.58 -15.26 5.58
CA GLY A 110 -1.48 -16.14 5.23
C GLY A 110 -0.41 -15.43 4.40
N LEU A 111 -0.83 -14.56 3.48
CA LEU A 111 0.04 -13.72 2.66
C LEU A 111 0.35 -12.36 3.29
N LYS A 112 -0.36 -11.98 4.35
CA LYS A 112 -0.30 -10.67 5.01
C LYS A 112 -0.50 -9.53 4.03
N THR A 113 -1.56 -9.66 3.23
CA THR A 113 -1.86 -8.73 2.16
C THR A 113 -3.21 -8.06 2.35
N VAL A 114 -3.32 -6.84 1.85
CA VAL A 114 -4.59 -6.12 1.68
C VAL A 114 -4.73 -5.69 0.24
N GLN A 115 -5.95 -5.76 -0.28
CA GLN A 115 -6.32 -5.25 -1.59
C GLN A 115 -7.67 -4.54 -1.51
N ILE A 116 -7.85 -3.49 -2.31
CA ILE A 116 -9.17 -2.93 -2.56
C ILE A 116 -9.74 -3.64 -3.77
N ILE A 117 -10.82 -4.42 -3.59
CA ILE A 117 -11.38 -5.27 -4.65
C ILE A 117 -12.57 -4.60 -5.35
N GLU A 118 -13.25 -3.71 -4.64
CA GLU A 118 -14.38 -2.96 -5.16
C GLU A 118 -14.27 -1.51 -4.70
N GLU A 119 -14.31 -0.58 -5.66
CA GLU A 119 -14.53 0.83 -5.41
C GLU A 119 -15.22 1.44 -6.63
N GLU A 120 -15.94 2.51 -6.40
CA GLU A 120 -16.30 3.43 -7.46
C GLU A 120 -15.65 4.78 -7.18
N SER A 121 -14.80 5.22 -8.10
CA SER A 121 -14.11 6.51 -8.05
C SER A 121 -13.61 6.92 -9.45
N PRO A 122 -13.19 8.18 -9.68
CA PRO A 122 -12.59 8.55 -10.95
C PRO A 122 -11.37 7.66 -11.26
N ASN A 123 -11.47 6.91 -12.36
CA ASN A 123 -10.45 5.98 -12.87
C ASN A 123 -10.21 4.69 -12.04
N ASN A 124 -10.92 4.49 -10.93
CA ASN A 124 -10.82 3.30 -10.06
C ASN A 124 -9.35 2.93 -9.76
N ILE A 125 -8.58 3.90 -9.28
CA ILE A 125 -7.13 3.74 -9.10
C ILE A 125 -6.81 2.73 -8.00
N CYS A 126 -7.49 2.79 -6.85
CA CYS A 126 -7.21 1.90 -5.73
C CYS A 126 -7.47 0.43 -6.06
N SER A 127 -8.58 0.13 -6.74
CA SER A 127 -8.86 -1.25 -7.13
C SER A 127 -7.89 -1.77 -8.18
N ARG A 128 -7.27 -0.86 -8.94
CA ARG A 128 -6.24 -1.19 -9.94
C ARG A 128 -4.83 -1.27 -9.38
N GLU A 129 -4.53 -0.68 -8.22
CA GLU A 129 -3.22 -0.82 -7.55
C GLU A 129 -2.94 -2.29 -7.19
N GLY A 130 -3.98 -3.06 -6.87
CA GLY A 130 -3.89 -4.49 -6.59
C GLY A 130 -3.45 -4.79 -5.16
N VAL A 131 -2.79 -5.93 -5.00
CA VAL A 131 -2.38 -6.48 -3.70
C VAL A 131 -1.21 -5.69 -3.11
N SER A 132 -1.31 -5.33 -1.83
CA SER A 132 -0.23 -4.67 -1.08
C SER A 132 0.10 -5.43 0.22
N THR A 133 1.39 -5.50 0.54
CA THR A 133 1.94 -6.10 1.78
C THR A 133 2.50 -5.07 2.75
N GLY A 134 2.42 -3.78 2.42
CA GLY A 134 3.14 -2.74 3.17
C GLY A 134 3.09 -1.33 2.57
N LYS A 135 2.79 -1.19 1.27
CA LYS A 135 2.60 0.13 0.64
C LYS A 135 1.20 0.64 0.97
N PRO A 136 1.04 1.89 1.47
CA PRO A 136 -0.28 2.45 1.74
C PRO A 136 -1.20 2.43 0.51
N LEU A 137 -2.47 2.09 0.71
CA LEU A 137 -3.53 2.16 -0.30
C LEU A 137 -4.39 3.38 0.01
N ILE A 138 -4.48 4.35 -0.91
CA ILE A 138 -5.13 5.65 -0.63
C ILE A 138 -6.16 5.97 -1.71
N CYS A 139 -7.44 5.94 -1.33
CA CYS A 139 -8.57 6.25 -2.20
C CYS A 139 -9.08 7.64 -1.90
N LEU A 140 -8.38 8.63 -2.44
CA LEU A 140 -8.66 10.05 -2.20
C LEU A 140 -10.15 10.41 -2.43
N PRO A 141 -10.81 9.99 -3.52
CA PRO A 141 -12.21 10.36 -3.76
C PRO A 141 -13.17 9.78 -2.71
N ASN A 142 -12.86 8.57 -2.22
CA ASN A 142 -13.64 7.89 -1.19
C ASN A 142 -13.21 8.24 0.24
N ARG A 143 -12.12 8.99 0.42
CA ARG A 143 -11.48 9.30 1.70
C ARG A 143 -11.23 8.05 2.56
N VAL A 144 -10.93 6.92 1.91
CA VAL A 144 -10.51 5.67 2.55
C VAL A 144 -9.02 5.52 2.36
N ARG A 145 -8.29 5.15 3.41
CA ARG A 145 -6.87 4.77 3.30
C ARG A 145 -6.55 3.56 4.17
N VAL A 146 -5.64 2.74 3.69
CA VAL A 146 -5.04 1.62 4.43
C VAL A 146 -3.57 1.94 4.61
N GLU A 147 -3.12 1.99 5.85
CA GLU A 147 -1.70 2.17 6.21
C GLU A 147 -1.20 0.90 6.87
N PHE A 148 0.07 0.57 6.65
CA PHE A 148 0.67 -0.64 7.16
C PHE A 148 1.71 -0.28 8.22
N GLU A 149 1.71 -1.02 9.33
CA GLU A 149 2.68 -0.86 10.40
C GLU A 149 3.56 -2.12 10.49
N THR A 150 4.88 -1.90 10.49
CA THR A 150 5.88 -2.94 10.75
C THR A 150 6.51 -2.66 12.12
N ASN A 151 6.78 -3.70 12.92
CA ASN A 151 7.42 -3.54 14.24
C ASN A 151 8.84 -2.94 14.17
N ASP A 152 9.39 -2.74 12.96
CA ASP A 152 10.70 -2.12 12.71
C ASP A 152 10.65 -0.59 12.63
N ASP A 153 9.52 0.06 12.95
CA ASP A 153 9.47 1.51 13.15
C ASP A 153 10.20 1.89 14.44
N SER A 154 11.54 1.85 14.40
CA SER A 154 12.37 2.76 15.15
C SER A 154 12.04 4.17 14.69
N ASP A 155 11.06 4.76 15.37
CA ASP A 155 10.68 6.16 15.40
C ASP A 155 11.88 7.08 15.06
N PHE A 156 11.92 7.59 13.83
CA PHE A 156 12.91 8.59 13.42
C PHE A 156 12.49 9.94 14.01
N THR A 157 12.82 10.16 15.29
CA THR A 157 12.70 11.47 15.91
C THR A 157 13.80 12.38 15.37
N VAL A 158 13.41 13.44 14.66
CA VAL A 158 14.29 14.56 14.26
C VAL A 158 14.46 15.54 15.41
#